data_AF-A0A497P569-F1
#
_entry.id   AF-A0A497P569-F1
#
_cell.length_a   1.000
_cell.length_b   1.000
_cell.length_c   1.000
_cell.angle_alpha   90.00
_cell.angle_beta   90.00
_cell.angle_gamma   90.00
#
_symmetry.space_group_name_H-M   'P 1'
#
loop_
_entity.id
_entity.type
_entity.pdbx_description
1 polymer ?
#
loop_
_entity_poly.entity_id
_entity_poly.type
_entity_poly.pdbx_seq_one_letter_code
_entity_poly.pdbx_strand_id
1 'polypeptide(L)'
;MSHLQYLNQIKITRIEERPNDAWFDLSLRQLREGEVRFYRVKDFLTGNWLFKVCQDKELNKATVKAVKCPPGKRFAQLEGNTMLFQKSQIEGWYYDVISLTHADENDKLHRKIITTLEEVPSTIREHFQIIPYEEATGKKAPGKNWVTISKAEDEKSMILLFILERAWPISPVSQEEKMETMRLREELKPPISLYVRPKIERAVHMKVKTYAYENNMSVSDAYKSLIESVLGAVS
;
A
#
# COMPACT_ATOMS: atom_id res chain seq x y z
N MET A 1 5.10 8.96 19.92
CA MET A 1 3.90 8.63 19.11
C MET A 1 3.78 7.12 19.09
N SER A 2 2.56 6.55 19.12
CA SER A 2 2.42 5.08 19.10
C SER A 2 2.49 4.55 17.67
N HIS A 3 3.11 3.39 17.46
CA HIS A 3 3.22 2.76 16.13
C HIS A 3 1.85 2.47 15.49
N LEU A 4 0.81 2.32 16.31
CA LEU A 4 -0.59 2.20 15.87
C LEU A 4 -1.07 3.39 15.02
N GLN A 5 -0.56 4.60 15.28
CA GLN A 5 -0.95 5.79 14.51
C GLN A 5 -0.50 5.71 13.05
N TYR A 6 0.64 5.06 12.77
CA TYR A 6 1.15 4.89 11.42
C TYR A 6 0.33 3.86 10.63
N LEU A 7 -0.04 2.75 11.27
CA LEU A 7 -0.82 1.69 10.63
C LEU A 7 -2.20 2.19 10.16
N ASN A 8 -2.81 3.12 10.92
CA ASN A 8 -4.08 3.74 10.56
C ASN A 8 -4.02 4.59 9.27
N GLN A 9 -2.82 4.94 8.81
CA GLN A 9 -2.63 5.67 7.55
C GLN A 9 -2.50 4.73 6.33
N ILE A 10 -2.56 3.41 6.54
CA ILE A 10 -2.53 2.42 5.46
C ILE A 10 -3.96 1.99 5.13
N LYS A 11 -4.38 2.21 3.89
CA LYS A 11 -5.71 1.80 3.41
C LYS A 11 -5.60 0.62 2.44
N ILE A 12 -6.06 -0.55 2.89
CA ILE A 12 -6.12 -1.78 2.09
C ILE A 12 -7.56 -2.01 1.61
N THR A 13 -7.80 -1.96 0.31
CA THR A 13 -9.13 -2.09 -0.31
C THR A 13 -9.12 -3.23 -1.32
N ARG A 14 -9.98 -4.23 -1.12
CA ARG A 14 -10.23 -5.28 -2.14
C ARG A 14 -10.92 -4.63 -3.33
N ILE A 15 -10.40 -4.84 -4.53
CA ILE A 15 -10.93 -4.26 -5.77
C ILE A 15 -11.49 -5.30 -6.73
N GLU A 16 -11.11 -6.57 -6.55
CA GLU A 16 -11.54 -7.66 -7.41
C GLU A 16 -11.45 -8.99 -6.65
N GLU A 17 -12.36 -9.91 -6.95
CA GLU A 17 -12.41 -11.26 -6.40
C GLU A 17 -12.76 -12.24 -7.51
N ARG A 18 -11.99 -13.31 -7.60
CA ARG A 18 -12.15 -14.40 -8.55
C ARG A 18 -12.16 -15.71 -7.77
N PRO A 19 -13.34 -16.27 -7.48
CA PRO A 19 -13.47 -17.47 -6.66
C PRO A 19 -12.79 -18.71 -7.26
N ASN A 20 -12.65 -18.75 -8.58
CA ASN A 20 -11.91 -19.78 -9.29
C ASN A 20 -11.10 -19.13 -10.41
N ASP A 21 -9.78 -19.06 -10.22
CA ASP A 21 -8.81 -18.54 -11.19
C ASP A 21 -7.50 -19.33 -11.05
N ALA A 22 -6.63 -19.14 -12.03
CA ALA A 22 -5.33 -19.79 -12.06
C ALA A 22 -4.17 -18.81 -11.87
N TRP A 23 -3.05 -19.31 -11.38
CA TRP A 23 -1.78 -18.60 -11.35
C TRP A 23 -0.61 -19.55 -11.47
N PHE A 24 0.48 -19.06 -12.04
CA PHE A 24 1.73 -19.81 -12.07
C PHE A 24 2.47 -19.62 -10.74
N ASP A 25 2.64 -20.69 -9.99
CA ASP A 25 3.42 -20.70 -8.75
C ASP A 25 4.91 -20.86 -9.09
N LEU A 26 5.72 -19.86 -8.78
CA LEU A 26 7.15 -19.86 -9.11
C LEU A 26 7.98 -20.82 -8.25
N SER A 27 7.53 -21.11 -7.02
CA SER A 27 8.23 -22.04 -6.13
C SER A 27 8.01 -23.48 -6.58
N LEU A 28 6.80 -23.81 -7.04
CA LEU A 28 6.44 -25.14 -7.53
C LEU A 28 6.65 -25.30 -9.05
N ARG A 29 6.84 -24.20 -9.78
CA ARG A 29 6.96 -24.15 -11.25
C ARG A 29 5.79 -24.81 -11.98
N GLN A 30 4.58 -24.63 -11.47
CA GLN A 30 3.37 -25.21 -12.05
C GLN A 30 2.19 -24.24 -11.99
N LEU A 31 1.20 -24.47 -12.84
CA LEU A 31 -0.09 -23.79 -12.75
C LEU A 31 -0.85 -24.32 -11.52
N ARG A 32 -1.39 -23.40 -10.73
CA ARG A 32 -2.26 -23.68 -9.58
C ARG A 32 -3.60 -23.01 -9.81
N GLU A 33 -4.62 -23.54 -9.17
CA GLU A 33 -5.99 -23.04 -9.22
C GLU A 33 -6.51 -22.80 -7.80
N GLY A 34 -7.46 -21.88 -7.67
CA GLY A 34 -8.02 -21.49 -6.37
C GLY A 34 -8.60 -20.09 -6.39
N GLU A 35 -8.64 -19.45 -5.22
CA GLU A 35 -9.22 -18.11 -5.08
C GLU A 35 -8.15 -17.05 -5.31
N VAL A 36 -8.46 -16.09 -6.19
CA VAL A 36 -7.58 -14.96 -6.49
C VAL A 36 -8.31 -13.66 -6.16
N ARG A 37 -7.68 -12.81 -5.35
CA ARG A 37 -8.20 -11.48 -5.00
C ARG A 37 -7.16 -10.41 -5.27
N PHE A 38 -7.61 -9.25 -5.71
CA PHE A 38 -6.75 -8.09 -5.92
C PHE A 38 -7.07 -6.99 -4.92
N TYR A 39 -6.00 -6.36 -4.43
CA TYR A 39 -6.07 -5.34 -3.41
C TYR A 39 -5.31 -4.10 -3.84
N ARG A 40 -5.97 -2.96 -3.77
CA ARG A 40 -5.33 -1.65 -3.84
C ARG A 40 -4.92 -1.24 -2.43
N VAL A 41 -3.65 -0.91 -2.25
CA VAL A 41 -3.13 -0.39 -0.99
C VAL A 41 -2.65 1.04 -1.19
N LYS A 42 -3.12 1.94 -0.33
CA LYS A 42 -2.55 3.28 -0.18
C LYS A 42 -1.77 3.30 1.12
N ASP A 43 -0.45 3.22 1.02
CA ASP A 43 0.45 3.37 2.15
C ASP A 43 0.98 4.80 2.17
N PHE A 44 0.93 5.43 3.33
CA PHE A 44 1.36 6.81 3.49
C PHE A 44 2.87 6.98 3.27
N LEU A 45 3.65 5.96 3.63
CA LEU A 45 5.10 5.98 3.57
C LEU A 45 5.60 5.76 2.14
N THR A 46 5.18 4.64 1.54
CA THR A 46 5.74 4.16 0.27
C THR A 46 4.86 4.47 -0.93
N GLY A 47 3.57 4.78 -0.75
CA GLY A 47 2.66 5.20 -1.83
C GLY A 47 1.62 4.15 -2.21
N ASN A 48 1.29 4.08 -3.52
CA ASN A 48 0.21 3.22 -4.00
C ASN A 48 0.73 1.88 -4.52
N TRP A 49 0.10 0.79 -4.07
CA TRP A 49 0.40 -0.57 -4.48
C TRP A 49 -0.82 -1.28 -5.05
N LEU A 50 -0.55 -2.29 -5.88
CA LEU A 50 -1.52 -3.31 -6.26
C LEU A 50 -0.97 -4.68 -5.84
N PHE A 51 -1.73 -5.40 -5.02
CA PHE A 51 -1.41 -6.76 -4.61
C PHE A 51 -2.38 -7.76 -5.24
N LYS A 52 -1.88 -8.96 -5.54
CA LYS A 52 -2.66 -10.16 -5.84
C LYS A 52 -2.45 -11.15 -4.71
N VAL A 53 -3.53 -11.62 -4.11
CA VAL A 53 -3.51 -12.72 -3.13
C VAL A 53 -4.06 -13.96 -3.83
N CYS A 54 -3.32 -15.06 -3.76
CA CYS A 54 -3.76 -16.36 -4.23
C CYS A 54 -3.92 -17.29 -3.03
N GLN A 55 -5.10 -17.87 -2.84
CA GLN A 55 -5.33 -18.92 -1.84
C GLN A 55 -5.40 -20.29 -2.51
N ASP A 56 -4.46 -21.14 -2.13
CA ASP A 56 -4.37 -22.53 -2.53
C ASP A 56 -4.97 -23.41 -1.43
N LYS A 57 -6.24 -23.79 -1.59
CA LYS A 57 -6.93 -24.65 -0.61
C LYS A 57 -6.40 -26.07 -0.59
N GLU A 58 -5.88 -26.56 -1.73
CA GLU A 58 -5.30 -27.90 -1.82
C GLU A 58 -4.03 -27.98 -0.96
N LEU A 59 -3.14 -27.00 -1.08
CA LEU A 59 -1.89 -26.96 -0.31
C LEU A 59 -2.00 -26.24 1.03
N ASN A 60 -3.15 -25.65 1.35
CA ASN A 60 -3.37 -24.81 2.53
C ASN A 60 -2.32 -23.70 2.64
N LYS A 61 -2.16 -22.94 1.55
CA LYS A 61 -1.18 -21.86 1.43
C LYS A 61 -1.84 -20.61 0.88
N ALA A 62 -1.31 -19.44 1.25
CA ALA A 62 -1.63 -18.20 0.59
C ALA A 62 -0.36 -17.50 0.11
N THR A 63 -0.44 -16.87 -1.06
CA THR A 63 0.66 -16.10 -1.62
C THR A 63 0.22 -14.67 -1.84
N VAL A 64 0.93 -13.71 -1.26
CA VAL A 64 0.77 -12.27 -1.53
C VAL A 64 1.82 -11.85 -2.54
N LYS A 65 1.39 -11.35 -3.70
CA LYS A 65 2.26 -10.88 -4.79
C LYS A 65 2.08 -9.38 -5.00
N ALA A 66 3.18 -8.63 -5.00
CA ALA A 66 3.15 -7.24 -5.45
C ALA A 66 3.05 -7.21 -6.97
N VAL A 67 1.90 -6.79 -7.51
CA VAL A 67 1.63 -6.73 -8.95
C VAL A 67 2.08 -5.40 -9.53
N LYS A 68 1.85 -4.30 -8.80
CA LYS A 68 2.38 -2.97 -9.14
C LYS A 68 2.92 -2.32 -7.88
N CYS A 69 4.11 -1.75 -8.00
CA CYS A 69 4.77 -1.05 -6.91
C CYS A 69 4.73 0.48 -7.10
N PRO A 70 4.95 1.26 -6.03
CA PRO A 70 5.23 2.68 -6.13
C PRO A 70 6.48 2.98 -6.97
N PRO A 71 6.62 4.21 -7.49
CA PRO A 71 7.80 4.59 -8.25
C PRO A 71 9.07 4.59 -7.37
N GLY A 72 10.19 4.19 -7.95
CA GLY A 72 11.51 4.23 -7.32
C GLY A 72 12.31 2.95 -7.55
N LYS A 73 13.63 3.09 -7.70
CA LYS A 73 14.55 1.97 -8.03
C LYS A 73 14.46 0.80 -7.05
N ARG A 74 14.28 1.09 -5.76
CA ARG A 74 14.10 0.06 -4.71
C ARG A 74 12.75 -0.64 -4.84
N PHE A 75 11.65 0.10 -4.90
CA PHE A 75 10.30 -0.48 -4.97
C PHE A 75 10.04 -1.25 -6.27
N ALA A 76 10.63 -0.84 -7.39
CA ALA A 76 10.53 -1.56 -8.67
C ALA A 76 11.08 -3.00 -8.57
N GLN A 77 12.08 -3.24 -7.73
CA GLN A 77 12.62 -4.60 -7.50
C GLN A 77 11.68 -5.49 -6.69
N LEU A 78 10.67 -4.92 -6.02
CA LEU A 78 9.61 -5.67 -5.36
C LEU A 78 8.46 -6.04 -6.31
N GLU A 79 8.44 -5.52 -7.54
CA GLU A 79 7.40 -5.86 -8.50
C GLU A 79 7.53 -7.33 -8.92
N GLY A 80 6.43 -8.06 -8.84
CA GLY A 80 6.39 -9.51 -9.03
C GLY A 80 6.85 -10.33 -7.81
N ASN A 81 7.41 -9.71 -6.77
CA ASN A 81 7.91 -10.40 -5.58
C ASN A 81 6.75 -10.98 -4.75
N THR A 82 6.97 -12.15 -4.15
CA THR A 82 5.93 -12.94 -3.47
C THR A 82 6.26 -13.21 -2.00
N MET A 83 5.27 -13.14 -1.13
CA MET A 83 5.31 -13.55 0.28
C MET A 83 4.41 -14.76 0.47
N LEU A 84 4.92 -15.77 1.18
CA LEU A 84 4.34 -17.10 1.25
C LEU A 84 3.88 -17.38 2.68
N PHE A 85 2.58 -17.56 2.83
CA PHE A 85 1.93 -17.93 4.07
C PHE A 85 1.57 -19.41 4.02
N GLN A 86 2.03 -20.18 5.00
CA GLN A 86 1.87 -21.64 5.04
C GLN A 86 1.03 -22.07 6.23
N LYS A 87 0.33 -23.20 6.11
CA LYS A 87 -0.44 -23.80 7.21
C LYS A 87 0.37 -23.94 8.50
N SER A 88 -0.15 -23.35 9.58
CA SER A 88 0.34 -23.54 10.95
C SER A 88 -0.23 -24.82 11.57
N GLN A 89 0.39 -25.30 12.65
CA GLN A 89 -0.21 -26.29 13.56
C GLN A 89 -1.45 -25.72 14.28
N ILE A 90 -1.54 -24.39 14.39
CA ILE A 90 -2.72 -23.72 14.93
C ILE A 90 -3.81 -23.71 13.84
N GLU A 91 -4.91 -24.38 14.10
CA GLU A 91 -6.01 -24.56 13.14
C GLU A 91 -6.59 -23.21 12.67
N GLY A 92 -6.73 -23.04 11.35
CA GLY A 92 -7.24 -21.80 10.74
C GLY A 92 -6.20 -20.69 10.60
N TRP A 93 -4.94 -20.95 10.96
CA TRP A 93 -3.86 -19.95 10.88
C TRP A 93 -2.78 -20.33 9.88
N TYR A 94 -2.20 -19.31 9.28
CA TYR A 94 -0.98 -19.38 8.51
C TYR A 94 0.19 -18.73 9.23
N TYR A 95 1.39 -19.15 8.86
CA TYR A 95 2.64 -18.55 9.30
C TYR A 95 3.46 -18.04 8.11
N ASP A 96 4.23 -16.97 8.35
CA ASP A 96 5.31 -16.51 7.49
C ASP A 96 6.60 -16.37 8.32
N VAL A 97 7.75 -16.70 7.73
CA VAL A 97 9.05 -16.60 8.40
C VAL A 97 9.53 -15.16 8.32
N ILE A 98 9.66 -14.52 9.48
CA ILE A 98 9.98 -13.09 9.57
C ILE A 98 11.29 -12.81 8.86
N SER A 99 11.23 -11.94 7.85
CA SER A 99 12.40 -11.62 7.04
C SER A 99 12.37 -10.19 6.54
N LEU A 100 13.34 -9.38 6.99
CA LEU A 100 13.41 -7.97 6.65
C LEU A 100 14.20 -7.75 5.37
N THR A 101 13.63 -6.94 4.48
CA THR A 101 14.34 -6.47 3.29
C THR A 101 15.25 -5.31 3.66
N HIS A 102 16.41 -5.20 3.03
CA HIS A 102 17.29 -4.04 3.12
C HIS A 102 17.89 -3.76 1.74
N ALA A 103 18.32 -2.52 1.52
CA ALA A 103 19.02 -2.11 0.31
C ALA A 103 20.51 -1.95 0.62
N ASP A 104 21.38 -2.42 -0.27
CA ASP A 104 22.81 -2.13 -0.20
C ASP A 104 23.13 -0.73 -0.79
N GLU A 105 24.41 -0.36 -0.82
CA GLU A 105 24.89 0.91 -1.37
C GLU A 105 24.54 1.12 -2.86
N ASN A 106 24.22 0.05 -3.59
CA ASN A 106 23.83 0.09 -5.00
C ASN A 106 22.29 0.04 -5.19
N ASP A 107 21.51 0.19 -4.13
CA ASP A 107 20.06 -0.02 -4.05
C ASP A 107 19.60 -1.44 -4.39
N LYS A 108 20.48 -2.43 -4.41
CA LYS A 108 20.07 -3.81 -4.65
C LYS A 108 19.44 -4.36 -3.38
N LEU A 109 18.27 -4.99 -3.55
CA LEU A 109 17.52 -5.51 -2.41
C LEU A 109 18.03 -6.89 -1.97
N HIS A 110 18.24 -7.01 -0.67
CA HIS A 110 18.59 -8.25 0.01
C HIS A 110 17.56 -8.53 1.10
N ARG A 111 17.49 -9.79 1.54
CA ARG A 111 16.58 -10.22 2.59
C ARG A 111 17.35 -10.93 3.69
N LYS A 112 17.10 -10.52 4.93
CA LYS A 112 17.66 -11.14 6.12
C LYS A 112 16.56 -11.85 6.89
N ILE A 113 16.69 -13.16 7.09
CA ILE A 113 15.82 -13.89 8.02
C ILE A 113 16.20 -13.47 9.44
N ILE A 114 15.19 -13.15 10.25
CA ILE A 114 15.39 -12.70 11.61
C ILE A 114 15.52 -13.90 12.56
N THR A 115 16.59 -13.93 13.33
CA THR A 115 16.92 -15.04 14.23
C THR A 115 16.71 -14.70 15.71
N THR A 116 16.67 -13.41 16.06
CA THR A 116 16.42 -12.91 17.43
C THR A 116 15.15 -12.07 17.47
N LEU A 117 14.41 -12.12 18.57
CA LEU A 117 13.12 -11.43 18.66
C LEU A 117 13.29 -9.90 18.73
N GLU A 118 14.43 -9.46 19.28
CA GLU A 118 14.81 -8.06 19.47
C GLU A 118 15.00 -7.34 18.12
N GLU A 119 15.43 -8.06 17.09
CA GLU A 119 15.58 -7.54 15.72
C GLU A 119 14.23 -7.33 15.01
N VAL A 120 13.13 -7.88 15.52
CA VAL A 120 11.81 -7.69 14.91
C VAL A 120 11.32 -6.25 15.19
N PRO A 121 10.95 -5.47 14.16
CA PRO A 121 10.42 -4.12 14.33
C PRO A 121 9.25 -4.09 15.31
N SER A 122 9.21 -3.08 16.18
CA SER A 122 8.13 -2.87 17.15
C SER A 122 6.76 -2.82 16.49
N THR A 123 6.66 -2.20 15.31
CA THR A 123 5.44 -2.16 14.48
C THR A 123 4.87 -3.54 14.16
N ILE A 124 5.73 -4.54 13.99
CA ILE A 124 5.32 -5.93 13.76
C ILE A 124 5.01 -6.61 15.10
N ARG A 125 5.90 -6.47 16.10
CA ARG A 125 5.73 -7.09 17.43
C ARG A 125 4.45 -6.67 18.15
N GLU A 126 4.01 -5.43 17.95
CA GLU A 126 2.80 -4.89 18.59
C GLU A 126 1.50 -5.25 17.86
N HIS A 127 1.57 -5.60 16.56
CA HIS A 127 0.39 -5.81 15.73
C HIS A 127 0.16 -7.26 15.33
N PHE A 128 1.21 -8.09 15.36
CA PHE A 128 1.15 -9.49 14.97
C PHE A 128 1.55 -10.39 16.12
N GLN A 129 0.87 -11.53 16.20
CA GLN A 129 1.35 -12.60 17.06
C GLN A 129 2.63 -13.19 16.46
N ILE A 130 3.68 -13.23 17.28
CA ILE A 130 4.97 -13.82 16.93
C ILE A 130 5.20 -15.01 17.84
N ILE A 131 5.48 -16.16 17.23
CA ILE A 131 5.79 -17.39 17.96
C ILE A 131 7.07 -18.04 17.39
N PRO A 132 7.71 -18.94 18.14
CA PRO A 132 8.80 -19.74 17.61
C PRO A 132 8.36 -20.56 16.40
N TYR A 133 9.26 -20.71 15.42
CA TYR A 133 9.02 -21.52 14.22
C TYR A 133 8.62 -22.98 14.55
N GLU A 134 9.22 -23.54 15.60
CA GLU A 134 8.92 -24.89 16.06
C GLU A 134 7.48 -25.00 16.59
N GLU A 135 6.97 -23.99 17.28
CA GLU A 135 5.59 -23.98 17.77
C GLU A 135 4.59 -23.90 16.60
N ALA A 136 4.90 -23.08 15.59
CA ALA A 136 4.04 -22.94 14.42
C ALA A 136 4.03 -24.17 13.50
N THR A 137 5.12 -24.96 13.47
CA THR A 137 5.29 -26.01 12.45
C THR A 137 5.43 -27.43 13.01
N GLY A 138 5.76 -27.58 14.30
CA GLY A 138 6.18 -28.83 14.91
C GLY A 138 7.57 -29.31 14.47
N LYS A 139 8.37 -28.43 13.82
CA LYS A 139 9.67 -28.78 13.23
C LYS A 139 10.74 -27.76 13.59
N LYS A 140 11.98 -28.22 13.72
CA LYS A 140 13.16 -27.33 13.76
C LYS A 140 13.73 -27.14 12.36
N ALA A 141 14.21 -25.94 12.05
CA ALA A 141 14.88 -25.65 10.80
C ALA A 141 16.06 -24.67 11.05
N PRO A 142 17.28 -24.99 10.57
CA PRO A 142 18.42 -24.09 10.74
C PRO A 142 18.14 -22.70 10.16
N GLY A 143 18.40 -21.66 10.95
CA GLY A 143 18.23 -20.26 10.55
C GLY A 143 16.80 -19.73 10.57
N LYS A 144 15.80 -20.53 10.97
CA LYS A 144 14.40 -20.08 11.12
C LYS A 144 13.96 -20.19 12.57
N ASN A 145 13.85 -19.04 13.23
CA ASN A 145 13.56 -19.01 14.67
C ASN A 145 12.18 -18.44 14.96
N TRP A 146 11.77 -17.39 14.25
CA TRP A 146 10.55 -16.64 14.54
C TRP A 146 9.64 -16.56 13.32
N VAL A 147 8.33 -16.64 13.56
CA VAL A 147 7.30 -16.50 12.53
C VAL A 147 6.24 -15.52 12.99
N THR A 148 5.63 -14.82 12.04
CA THR A 148 4.35 -14.13 12.26
C THR A 148 3.21 -15.09 12.00
N ILE A 149 2.13 -14.95 12.77
CA ILE A 149 0.93 -15.77 12.65
C ILE A 149 -0.23 -14.89 12.20
N SER A 150 -0.95 -15.33 11.17
CA SER A 150 -2.10 -14.61 10.58
C SER A 150 -3.23 -15.57 10.28
N LYS A 151 -4.48 -15.17 10.53
CA LYS A 151 -5.65 -15.99 10.19
C LYS A 151 -5.69 -16.24 8.68
N ALA A 152 -6.08 -17.44 8.26
CA ALA A 152 -6.08 -17.82 6.85
C ALA A 152 -6.97 -16.90 5.99
N GLU A 153 -8.06 -16.40 6.56
CA GLU A 153 -9.01 -15.47 5.93
C GLU A 153 -8.59 -13.99 5.99
N ASP A 154 -7.59 -13.65 6.81
CA ASP A 154 -7.16 -12.25 7.00
C ASP A 154 -6.06 -11.84 6.01
N GLU A 155 -6.44 -11.77 4.74
CA GLU A 155 -5.57 -11.38 3.64
C GLU A 155 -5.02 -9.94 3.79
N LYS A 156 -5.76 -9.07 4.50
CA LYS A 156 -5.31 -7.68 4.73
C LYS A 156 -4.10 -7.65 5.67
N SER A 157 -4.12 -8.47 6.72
CA SER A 157 -2.98 -8.65 7.62
C SER A 157 -1.77 -9.23 6.90
N MET A 158 -1.97 -10.19 5.99
CA MET A 158 -0.90 -10.74 5.14
C MET A 158 -0.27 -9.68 4.22
N ILE A 159 -1.09 -8.83 3.60
CA ILE A 159 -0.62 -7.71 2.78
C ILE A 159 0.11 -6.67 3.64
N LEU A 160 -0.40 -6.39 4.84
CA LEU A 160 0.25 -5.48 5.78
C LEU A 160 1.64 -5.98 6.15
N LEU A 161 1.81 -7.28 6.44
CA LEU A 161 3.13 -7.88 6.69
C LEU A 161 4.09 -7.69 5.51
N PHE A 162 3.62 -7.85 4.27
CA PHE A 162 4.45 -7.56 3.11
C PHE A 162 4.98 -6.14 3.15
N ILE A 163 4.12 -5.16 3.44
CA ILE A 163 4.51 -3.75 3.52
C ILE A 163 5.54 -3.54 4.64
N LEU A 164 5.30 -4.08 5.84
CA LEU A 164 6.15 -3.86 7.00
C LEU A 164 7.51 -4.56 6.90
N GLU A 165 7.56 -5.77 6.35
CA GLU A 165 8.80 -6.55 6.25
C GLU A 165 9.62 -6.19 5.00
N ARG A 166 8.97 -5.71 3.93
CA ARG A 166 9.63 -5.55 2.62
C ARG A 166 9.67 -4.14 2.10
N ALA A 167 8.58 -3.39 2.24
CA ALA A 167 8.47 -2.06 1.64
C ALA A 167 8.98 -0.96 2.57
N TRP A 168 8.57 -0.97 3.84
CA TRP A 168 8.97 0.04 4.81
C TRP A 168 10.48 0.09 5.07
N PRO A 169 11.20 -1.04 5.25
CA PRO A 169 12.62 -1.02 5.56
C PRO A 169 13.51 -0.40 4.46
N ILE A 170 13.01 -0.32 3.22
CA ILE A 170 13.74 0.21 2.07
C ILE A 170 13.32 1.64 1.71
N SER A 171 12.38 2.23 2.47
CA SER A 171 11.93 3.61 2.31
C SER A 171 13.11 4.58 2.46
N PRO A 172 13.25 5.60 1.58
CA PRO A 172 14.29 6.61 1.70
C PRO A 172 14.03 7.64 2.81
N VAL A 173 12.80 7.67 3.35
CA VAL A 173 12.37 8.56 4.43
C VAL A 173 11.83 7.74 5.59
N SER A 174 11.98 8.25 6.81
CA SER A 174 11.44 7.59 8.00
C SER A 174 9.92 7.75 8.12
N GLN A 175 9.31 6.94 8.99
CA GLN A 175 7.87 7.04 9.29
C GLN A 175 7.55 8.40 9.92
N GLU A 176 8.40 8.84 10.84
CA GLU A 176 8.32 10.10 11.57
C GLU A 176 8.38 11.30 10.62
N GLU A 177 9.39 11.35 9.75
CA GLU A 177 9.57 12.41 8.75
C GLU A 177 8.36 12.52 7.83
N LYS A 178 7.84 11.37 7.37
CA LYS A 178 6.71 11.34 6.47
C LYS A 178 5.43 11.83 7.14
N MET A 179 5.20 11.42 8.38
CA MET A 179 4.04 11.84 9.17
C MET A 179 4.07 13.33 9.47
N GLU A 180 5.23 13.88 9.83
CA GLU A 180 5.36 15.32 10.05
C GLU A 180 5.08 16.11 8.76
N THR A 181 5.61 15.63 7.62
CA THR A 181 5.31 16.21 6.31
C THR A 181 3.81 16.20 6.00
N MET A 182 3.11 15.12 6.34
CA MET A 182 1.66 15.03 6.16
C MET A 182 0.89 15.97 7.09
N ARG A 183 1.31 16.09 8.35
CA ARG A 183 0.71 17.02 9.33
C ARG A 183 0.84 18.47 8.87
N LEU A 184 2.05 18.89 8.50
CA LEU A 184 2.32 20.22 7.96
C LEU A 184 1.49 20.50 6.70
N ARG A 185 1.36 19.51 5.81
CA ARG A 185 0.52 19.64 4.62
C ARG A 185 -0.95 19.84 4.97
N GLU A 186 -1.46 19.17 6.00
CA GLU A 186 -2.84 19.33 6.45
C GLU A 186 -3.08 20.73 7.04
N GLU A 187 -2.14 21.24 7.83
CA GLU A 187 -2.18 22.59 8.39
C GLU A 187 -2.13 23.68 7.29
N LEU A 188 -1.40 23.41 6.21
CA LEU A 188 -1.30 24.29 5.05
C LEU A 188 -2.47 24.15 4.06
N LYS A 189 -3.38 23.18 4.24
CA LYS A 189 -4.57 23.13 3.39
C LYS A 189 -5.40 24.38 3.68
N PRO A 190 -5.70 25.20 2.65
CA PRO A 190 -6.59 26.32 2.86
C PRO A 190 -7.93 25.80 3.39
N PRO A 191 -8.57 26.50 4.34
CA PRO A 191 -9.90 26.13 4.77
C PRO A 191 -10.79 26.00 3.53
N ILE A 192 -11.59 24.93 3.49
CA ILE A 192 -12.47 24.55 2.37
C ILE A 192 -13.33 25.74 1.88
N SER A 193 -13.54 26.75 2.72
CA SER A 193 -14.25 27.99 2.44
C SER A 193 -13.61 28.93 1.40
N LEU A 194 -12.35 28.74 0.98
CA LEU A 194 -11.72 29.60 -0.04
C LEU A 194 -11.84 29.06 -1.48
N TYR A 195 -12.37 27.85 -1.67
CA TYR A 195 -12.77 27.33 -2.98
C TYR A 195 -14.29 27.13 -3.02
N VAL A 196 -15.04 28.23 -2.84
CA VAL A 196 -16.41 28.28 -3.33
C VAL A 196 -16.29 28.25 -4.85
N ARG A 197 -16.42 27.08 -5.50
CA ARG A 197 -16.84 27.06 -6.90
C ARG A 197 -18.20 27.76 -6.89
N PRO A 198 -18.35 28.97 -7.45
CA PRO A 198 -19.67 29.56 -7.52
C PRO A 198 -20.52 28.56 -8.30
N LYS A 199 -21.74 28.29 -7.85
CA LYS A 199 -22.73 27.62 -8.71
C LYS A 199 -23.05 28.61 -9.83
N ILE A 200 -22.20 28.63 -10.84
CA ILE A 200 -22.43 29.40 -12.04
C ILE A 200 -23.48 28.64 -12.81
N GLU A 201 -24.63 29.29 -13.05
CA GLU A 201 -25.67 28.70 -13.87
C GLU A 201 -25.07 28.21 -15.19
N ARG A 202 -25.50 27.03 -15.63
CA ARG A 202 -24.96 26.39 -16.84
C ARG A 202 -25.02 27.32 -18.06
N ALA A 203 -26.05 28.16 -18.14
CA ALA A 203 -26.19 29.18 -19.19
C ALA A 203 -25.06 30.22 -19.15
N VAL A 204 -24.68 30.71 -17.97
CA VAL A 204 -23.56 31.65 -17.80
C VAL A 204 -22.24 30.97 -18.13
N HIS A 205 -22.04 29.72 -17.69
CA HIS A 205 -20.82 28.97 -18.04
C HIS A 205 -20.67 28.74 -19.55
N MET A 206 -21.78 28.46 -20.26
CA MET A 206 -21.76 28.32 -21.71
C MET A 206 -21.41 29.64 -22.40
N LYS A 207 -21.93 30.77 -21.94
CA LYS A 207 -21.58 32.09 -22.48
C LYS A 207 -20.08 32.40 -22.30
N VAL A 208 -19.51 32.08 -21.14
CA VAL A 208 -18.08 32.28 -20.89
C VAL A 208 -17.21 31.37 -21.77
N LYS A 209 -17.65 30.14 -22.04
CA LYS A 209 -16.96 29.25 -23.00
C LYS A 209 -16.97 29.81 -24.43
N THR A 210 -18.10 30.35 -24.87
CA THR A 210 -18.20 30.98 -26.20
C THR A 210 -17.28 32.19 -26.30
N TYR A 211 -17.30 33.07 -25.29
CA TYR A 211 -16.39 34.21 -25.23
C TYR A 211 -14.91 33.81 -25.22
N ALA A 212 -14.55 32.77 -24.44
CA ALA A 212 -13.19 32.26 -24.40
C ALA A 212 -12.72 31.75 -25.78
N TYR A 213 -13.61 31.07 -26.51
CA TYR A 213 -13.35 30.58 -27.85
C TYR A 213 -13.17 31.72 -28.86
N GLU A 214 -14.08 32.70 -28.87
CA GLU A 214 -14.03 33.85 -29.77
C GLU A 214 -12.76 34.70 -29.58
N ASN A 215 -12.24 34.74 -28.36
CA ASN A 215 -11.05 35.53 -28.01
C ASN A 215 -9.78 34.68 -27.85
N ASN A 216 -9.82 33.41 -28.26
CA ASN A 216 -8.69 32.47 -28.23
C ASN A 216 -7.94 32.43 -26.88
N MET A 217 -8.70 32.39 -25.78
CA MET A 217 -8.16 32.35 -24.42
C MET A 217 -8.70 31.18 -23.60
N SER A 218 -8.09 30.89 -22.46
CA SER A 218 -8.60 29.84 -21.57
C SER A 218 -9.92 30.27 -20.92
N VAL A 219 -10.78 29.31 -20.59
CA VAL A 219 -12.05 29.59 -19.88
C VAL A 219 -11.79 30.29 -18.54
N SER A 220 -10.67 29.98 -17.88
CA SER A 220 -10.28 30.63 -16.63
C SER A 220 -9.93 32.11 -16.83
N ASP A 221 -9.23 32.44 -17.90
CA ASP A 221 -8.83 33.83 -18.21
C ASP A 221 -10.04 34.65 -18.69
N ALA A 222 -10.95 34.02 -19.43
CA ALA A 222 -12.24 34.61 -19.78
C ALA A 222 -13.08 34.98 -18.56
N TYR A 223 -13.14 34.12 -17.53
CA TYR A 223 -13.81 34.47 -16.28
C TYR A 223 -13.18 35.69 -15.60
N LYS A 224 -11.85 35.74 -15.51
CA LYS A 224 -11.14 36.87 -14.90
C LYS A 224 -11.39 38.16 -15.66
N SER A 225 -11.23 38.15 -16.98
CA SER A 225 -11.44 39.31 -17.85
C SER A 225 -12.86 39.87 -17.74
N LEU A 226 -13.88 39.01 -17.69
CA LEU A 226 -15.28 39.42 -17.55
C LEU A 226 -15.61 39.94 -16.14
N ILE A 227 -14.97 39.39 -15.10
CA ILE A 227 -15.15 39.88 -13.72
C ILE A 227 -14.47 41.24 -13.56
N GLU A 228 -13.26 41.40 -14.09
CA GLU A 228 -12.50 42.66 -14.06
C GLU A 228 -13.22 43.78 -14.82
N SER A 229 -13.85 43.47 -15.97
CA SER A 229 -14.62 44.45 -16.73
C SER A 229 -15.90 44.91 -16.01
N VAL A 230 -16.55 44.01 -15.28
CA VAL A 230 -17.72 44.35 -14.45
C VAL A 230 -17.31 45.16 -13.23
N LEU A 231 -16.24 44.78 -12.54
CA LEU A 231 -15.78 45.48 -11.34
C LEU A 231 -15.19 46.87 -11.65
N GLY A 232 -14.50 47.02 -12.79
CA GLY A 232 -13.98 48.31 -13.25
C GLY A 232 -15.05 49.28 -13.76
N ALA A 233 -16.29 48.84 -13.95
CA ALA A 233 -17.41 49.68 -14.33
C ALA A 233 -18.22 50.22 -13.14
N VAL A 234 -17.87 49.84 -11.90
CA VAL A 234 -18.55 50.25 -10.65
C VAL A 234 -17.71 51.27 -9.84
N SER A 235 -16.57 51.70 -10.37
CA SER A 235 -15.71 52.76 -9.83
C SER A 235 -15.84 54.05 -10.62
#